data_AF-K2R240-F1
#
_entry.id   AF-K2R240-F1
#
_cell.length_a   1.000
_cell.length_b   1.000
_cell.length_c   1.000
_cell.angle_alpha   90.00
_cell.angle_beta   90.00
_cell.angle_gamma   90.00
#
_symmetry.space_group_name_H-M   'P 1'
#
loop_
_entity.id
_entity.type
_entity.pdbx_description
1 polymer ?
#
loop_
_entity_poly.entity_id
_entity_poly.type
_entity_poly.pdbx_seq_one_letter_code
_entity_poly.pdbx_strand_id
1 'polypeptide(L)'
;MNKKIIALIILVAVIVGGYASYYAYASMTLLPADLKVLKEELNATSSPGIPESEITQIENSANMVESYNALSMVSQNERNNIAEQMSGDNGNYTKMMNEFKNNFTMNHDIAMRYDVLLKGDVAQEIRLTYTNETLTLIDQIKSNIDKQAADIKNGDSTAYANDLREFAKLARQINTNEAQAHTHLQNIVNKLGG
;
A
#
# COMPACT_ATOMS: atom_id res chain seq x y z
N MET A 1 -38.11 39.24 18.54
CA MET A 1 -36.92 38.58 17.94
C MET A 1 -37.20 38.29 16.48
N ASN A 2 -36.31 38.65 15.55
CA ASN A 2 -36.54 38.53 14.11
C ASN A 2 -36.61 37.04 13.70
N LYS A 3 -37.64 36.64 12.93
CA LYS A 3 -37.83 35.25 12.45
C LYS A 3 -36.59 34.71 11.71
N LYS A 4 -35.85 35.58 11.01
CA LYS A 4 -34.59 35.24 10.35
C LYS A 4 -33.47 34.88 11.35
N ILE A 5 -33.42 35.56 12.50
CA ILE A 5 -32.45 35.28 13.57
C ILE A 5 -32.79 33.95 14.26
N ILE A 6 -34.07 33.66 14.48
CA ILE A 6 -34.52 32.36 15.05
C ILE A 6 -34.13 31.20 14.14
N ALA A 7 -34.39 31.31 12.83
CA ALA A 7 -34.01 30.29 11.86
C ALA A 7 -32.49 30.06 11.82
N LEU A 8 -31.70 31.14 11.93
CA LEU A 8 -30.24 31.06 11.95
C LEU A 8 -29.72 30.37 13.23
N ILE A 9 -30.31 30.66 14.39
CA ILE A 9 -29.98 29.99 15.66
C ILE A 9 -30.31 28.50 15.59
N ILE A 10 -31.48 28.12 15.05
CA ILE A 10 -31.86 26.72 14.90
C ILE A 10 -30.89 25.99 13.97
N LEU A 11 -30.52 26.60 12.84
CA LEU A 11 -29.56 26.02 11.90
C LEU A 11 -28.20 25.79 12.58
N VAL A 12 -27.67 26.79 13.30
CA VAL A 12 -26.42 26.66 14.04
C VAL A 12 -26.51 25.57 15.11
N ALA A 13 -27.61 25.50 15.86
CA ALA A 13 -27.80 24.48 16.89
C ALA A 13 -27.84 23.06 16.30
N VAL A 14 -28.47 22.86 15.14
CA VAL A 14 -28.49 21.56 14.44
C VAL A 14 -27.10 21.19 13.94
N ILE A 15 -26.35 22.14 13.36
CA ILE A 15 -25.00 21.90 12.86
C ILE A 15 -24.05 21.56 14.03
N VAL A 16 -24.09 22.34 15.11
CA VAL A 16 -23.23 22.14 16.28
C VAL A 16 -23.61 20.84 17.02
N GLY A 17 -24.91 20.56 17.17
CA GLY A 17 -25.38 19.32 17.79
C GLY A 17 -24.98 18.08 17.00
N GLY A 18 -25.17 18.10 15.67
CA GLY A 18 -24.73 17.03 14.79
C GLY A 18 -23.22 16.83 14.81
N TYR A 19 -22.44 17.92 14.77
CA TYR A 19 -20.98 17.86 14.90
C TYR A 19 -20.55 17.26 16.24
N ALA A 20 -21.15 17.69 17.36
CA ALA A 20 -20.83 17.17 18.69
C ALA A 20 -21.14 15.67 18.81
N SER A 21 -22.27 15.20 18.26
CA SER A 21 -22.60 13.77 18.22
C SER A 21 -21.60 12.97 17.37
N TYR A 22 -21.21 13.48 16.20
CA TYR A 22 -20.19 12.85 15.37
C TYR A 22 -18.84 12.80 16.09
N TYR A 23 -18.40 13.91 16.68
CA TYR A 23 -17.14 14.02 17.40
C TYR A 23 -17.08 13.02 18.57
N ALA A 24 -18.17 12.88 19.33
CA ALA A 24 -18.29 11.91 20.40
C ALA A 24 -18.20 10.47 19.87
N TYR A 25 -18.97 10.13 18.84
CA TYR A 25 -18.92 8.81 18.22
C TYR A 25 -17.52 8.47 17.70
N ALA A 26 -16.90 9.38 16.94
CA ALA A 26 -15.58 9.20 16.39
C ALA A 26 -14.52 9.03 17.48
N SER A 27 -14.59 9.82 18.55
CA SER A 27 -13.64 9.73 19.66
C SER A 27 -13.78 8.42 20.45
N MET A 28 -14.98 7.87 20.60
CA MET A 28 -15.23 6.68 21.41
C MET A 28 -15.11 5.37 20.63
N THR A 29 -15.27 5.39 19.30
CA THR A 29 -15.35 4.16 18.49
C THR A 29 -14.35 4.14 17.34
N LEU A 30 -14.29 5.21 16.54
CA LEU A 30 -13.46 5.24 15.33
C LEU A 30 -11.98 5.42 15.65
N LEU A 31 -11.62 6.40 16.50
CA LEU A 31 -10.23 6.65 16.87
C LEU A 31 -9.56 5.45 17.56
N PRO A 32 -10.18 4.75 18.51
CA PRO A 32 -9.58 3.54 19.09
C PRO A 32 -9.40 2.41 18.07
N ALA A 33 -10.33 2.26 17.13
CA ALA A 33 -10.22 1.25 16.07
C ALA A 33 -9.08 1.60 15.10
N ASP A 34 -9.02 2.86 14.64
CA ASP A 34 -7.95 3.36 13.78
C ASP A 34 -6.58 3.20 14.47
N LEU A 35 -6.47 3.55 15.76
CA LEU A 35 -5.23 3.41 16.54
C LEU A 35 -4.78 1.94 16.64
N LYS A 36 -5.72 1.00 16.77
CA LYS A 36 -5.39 -0.44 16.79
C LYS A 36 -4.76 -0.86 15.45
N VAL A 37 -5.38 -0.52 14.34
CA VAL A 37 -4.88 -0.83 12.99
C VAL A 37 -3.51 -0.19 12.76
N LEU A 38 -3.37 1.10 13.10
CA LEU A 38 -2.11 1.83 12.94
C LEU A 38 -0.98 1.24 13.78
N LYS A 39 -1.26 0.71 14.98
CA LYS A 39 -0.28 -0.02 15.80
C LYS A 39 0.11 -1.36 15.16
N GLU A 40 -0.84 -2.08 14.58
CA GLU A 40 -0.58 -3.33 13.87
C GLU A 40 0.33 -3.08 12.65
N GLU A 41 0.08 -2.00 11.89
CA GLU A 41 0.91 -1.62 10.74
C GLU A 41 2.28 -1.08 11.15
N LEU A 42 2.37 -0.32 12.24
CA LEU A 42 3.65 0.09 12.81
C LEU A 42 4.53 -1.13 13.17
N ASN A 43 3.92 -2.15 13.78
CA ASN A 43 4.62 -3.39 14.10
C ASN A 43 5.04 -4.15 12.84
N ALA A 44 4.19 -4.19 11.81
CA ALA A 44 4.51 -4.85 10.54
C ALA A 44 5.74 -4.20 9.87
N THR A 45 5.76 -2.87 9.80
CA THR A 45 6.87 -2.07 9.25
C THR A 45 8.10 -1.98 10.16
N SER A 46 8.05 -2.55 11.37
CA SER A 46 9.22 -2.67 12.25
C SER A 46 10.15 -3.81 11.83
N SER A 47 9.67 -4.73 10.99
CA SER A 47 10.52 -5.77 10.42
C SER A 47 11.43 -5.14 9.35
N PRO A 48 12.70 -5.55 9.23
CA PRO A 48 13.50 -5.10 8.12
C PRO A 48 12.81 -5.50 6.81
N GLY A 49 12.70 -4.54 5.89
CA GLY A 49 12.20 -4.81 4.53
C GLY A 49 13.06 -5.87 3.81
N ILE A 50 12.81 -6.09 2.52
CA ILE A 50 13.48 -7.14 1.74
C ILE A 50 15.01 -6.95 1.83
N PRO A 51 15.78 -7.90 2.39
CA PRO A 51 17.22 -7.73 2.57
C PRO A 51 17.95 -7.48 1.24
N GLU A 52 18.95 -6.60 1.23
CA GLU A 52 19.75 -6.32 0.01
C GLU A 52 20.39 -7.59 -0.57
N SER A 53 20.70 -8.58 0.28
CA SER A 53 21.18 -9.89 -0.17
C SER A 53 20.16 -10.66 -1.01
N GLU A 54 18.87 -10.57 -0.68
CA GLU A 54 17.80 -11.20 -1.45
C GLU A 54 17.57 -10.43 -2.76
N ILE A 55 17.60 -9.11 -2.72
CA ILE A 55 17.52 -8.27 -3.93
C ILE A 55 18.69 -8.58 -4.89
N THR A 56 19.90 -8.72 -4.35
CA THR A 56 21.09 -9.12 -5.12
C THR A 56 20.95 -10.53 -5.70
N GLN A 57 20.30 -11.46 -4.98
CA GLN A 57 20.02 -12.80 -5.51
C GLN A 57 19.08 -12.73 -6.73
N ILE A 58 18.07 -11.86 -6.73
CA ILE A 58 17.17 -11.65 -7.87
C ILE A 58 17.96 -11.15 -9.09
N GLU A 59 18.89 -10.21 -8.91
CA GLU A 59 19.75 -9.69 -9.98
C GLU A 59 20.70 -10.78 -10.52
N ASN A 60 21.23 -11.64 -9.64
CA ASN A 60 22.03 -12.79 -10.04
C ASN A 60 21.20 -13.82 -10.81
N SER A 61 19.96 -14.08 -10.39
CA SER A 61 19.03 -14.94 -11.12
C SER A 61 18.73 -14.38 -12.51
N ALA A 62 18.54 -13.07 -12.64
CA ALA A 62 18.37 -12.42 -13.94
C ALA A 62 19.57 -12.69 -14.88
N ASN A 63 20.80 -12.53 -14.38
CA ASN A 63 22.00 -12.80 -15.15
C ASN A 63 22.10 -14.27 -15.58
N MET A 64 21.73 -15.21 -14.71
CA MET A 64 21.73 -16.64 -15.04
C MET A 64 20.67 -16.98 -16.10
N VAL A 65 19.45 -16.49 -15.92
CA VAL A 65 18.33 -16.71 -16.86
C VAL A 65 18.73 -16.26 -18.26
N GLU A 66 19.29 -15.05 -18.38
CA GLU A 66 19.75 -14.50 -19.65
C GLU A 66 20.92 -15.29 -20.24
N SER A 67 21.96 -15.55 -19.44
CA SER A 67 23.19 -16.21 -19.91
C SER A 67 22.96 -17.63 -20.41
N TYR A 68 22.05 -18.37 -19.77
CA TYR A 68 21.74 -19.75 -20.14
C TYR A 68 20.54 -19.86 -21.09
N ASN A 69 19.91 -18.73 -21.45
CA ASN A 69 18.61 -18.74 -22.10
C ASN A 69 17.64 -19.72 -21.38
N ALA A 70 17.57 -19.63 -20.05
CA ALA A 70 17.03 -20.69 -19.20
C ALA A 70 15.58 -21.06 -19.52
N LEU A 71 14.74 -20.10 -19.94
CA LEU A 71 13.35 -20.37 -20.28
C LEU A 71 13.22 -21.24 -21.53
N SER A 72 14.19 -21.23 -22.44
CA SER A 72 14.20 -22.12 -23.60
C SER A 72 14.34 -23.60 -23.23
N MET A 73 14.90 -23.89 -22.05
CA MET A 73 15.09 -25.25 -21.52
C MET A 73 13.86 -25.78 -20.78
N VAL A 74 12.91 -24.90 -20.45
CA VAL A 74 11.65 -25.26 -19.77
C VAL A 74 10.60 -25.61 -20.82
N SER A 75 9.79 -26.65 -20.58
CA SER A 75 8.73 -27.02 -21.51
C SER A 75 7.63 -25.95 -21.59
N GLN A 76 6.97 -25.79 -22.75
CA GLN A 76 5.87 -24.83 -22.89
C GLN A 76 4.76 -25.05 -21.85
N ASN A 77 4.45 -26.31 -21.54
CA ASN A 77 3.41 -26.65 -20.55
C ASN A 77 3.80 -26.17 -19.15
N GLU A 78 5.06 -26.36 -18.76
CA GLU A 78 5.57 -25.89 -17.47
C GLU A 78 5.65 -24.37 -17.40
N ARG A 79 6.06 -23.69 -18.48
CA ARG A 79 6.03 -22.22 -18.56
C ARG A 79 4.62 -21.67 -18.41
N ASN A 80 3.62 -22.28 -19.05
CA ASN A 80 2.23 -21.89 -18.90
C ASN A 80 1.76 -22.04 -17.45
N ASN A 81 2.08 -23.16 -16.79
CA ASN A 81 1.71 -23.39 -15.39
C ASN A 81 2.32 -22.34 -14.45
N ILE A 82 3.61 -22.00 -14.63
CA ILE A 82 4.28 -20.97 -13.83
C ILE A 82 3.61 -19.60 -14.08
N ALA A 83 3.38 -19.24 -15.34
CA ALA A 83 2.73 -17.98 -15.71
C ALA A 83 1.32 -17.85 -15.13
N GLU A 84 0.54 -18.93 -15.08
CA GLU A 84 -0.81 -18.97 -14.48
C GLU A 84 -0.79 -18.82 -12.95
N GLN A 85 0.24 -19.34 -12.27
CA GLN A 85 0.43 -19.15 -10.83
C GLN A 85 0.81 -17.69 -10.50
N MET A 86 1.50 -17.02 -11.41
CA MET A 86 1.90 -15.61 -11.26
C MET A 86 0.75 -14.64 -11.65
N SER A 87 0.07 -14.92 -12.75
CA SER A 87 -0.96 -14.06 -13.36
C SER A 87 -2.17 -14.89 -13.81
N GLY A 88 -3.37 -14.57 -13.30
CA GLY A 88 -4.62 -15.27 -13.65
C GLY A 88 -5.63 -15.29 -12.51
N ASP A 89 -6.82 -15.85 -12.75
CA ASP A 89 -7.89 -15.98 -11.74
C ASP A 89 -7.51 -16.89 -10.54
N ASN A 90 -6.51 -17.77 -10.73
CA ASN A 90 -5.89 -18.57 -9.66
C ASN A 90 -4.56 -17.96 -9.15
N GLY A 91 -4.11 -16.85 -9.71
CA GLY A 91 -2.82 -16.23 -9.40
C GLY A 91 -2.88 -15.46 -8.08
N ASN A 92 -2.15 -15.96 -7.08
CA ASN A 92 -2.17 -15.41 -5.72
C ASN A 92 -1.63 -13.96 -5.67
N TYR A 93 -0.66 -13.63 -6.52
CA TYR A 93 0.04 -12.34 -6.49
C TYR A 93 -0.81 -11.16 -6.98
N THR A 94 -1.53 -11.31 -8.09
CA THR A 94 -2.40 -10.23 -8.59
C THR A 94 -3.49 -9.88 -7.59
N LYS A 95 -4.13 -10.89 -7.00
CA LYS A 95 -5.16 -10.70 -5.98
C LYS A 95 -4.59 -10.02 -4.74
N MET A 96 -3.45 -10.52 -4.24
CA MET A 96 -2.74 -9.94 -3.10
C MET A 96 -2.38 -8.47 -3.35
N MET A 97 -1.89 -8.12 -4.54
CA MET A 97 -1.54 -6.72 -4.85
C MET A 97 -2.76 -5.80 -4.94
N ASN A 98 -3.89 -6.30 -5.46
CA ASN A 98 -5.14 -5.54 -5.47
C ASN A 98 -5.69 -5.32 -4.05
N GLU A 99 -5.64 -6.35 -3.20
CA GLU A 99 -6.02 -6.23 -1.78
C GLU A 99 -5.11 -5.24 -1.04
N PHE A 100 -3.79 -5.33 -1.27
CA PHE A 100 -2.84 -4.39 -0.70
C PHE A 100 -3.12 -2.94 -1.12
N LYS A 101 -3.36 -2.70 -2.41
CA LYS A 101 -3.74 -1.38 -2.93
C LYS A 101 -5.03 -0.85 -2.31
N ASN A 102 -6.04 -1.70 -2.18
CA ASN A 102 -7.32 -1.32 -1.58
C ASN A 102 -7.16 -0.94 -0.11
N ASN A 103 -6.41 -1.73 0.66
CA ASN A 103 -6.14 -1.44 2.07
C ASN A 103 -5.35 -0.12 2.20
N PHE A 104 -4.33 0.08 1.35
CA PHE A 104 -3.55 1.31 1.34
C PHE A 104 -4.40 2.54 1.03
N THR A 105 -5.29 2.44 0.04
CA THR A 105 -6.21 3.53 -0.33
C THR A 105 -7.20 3.82 0.80
N MET A 106 -7.78 2.78 1.40
CA MET A 106 -8.71 2.92 2.52
C MET A 106 -8.04 3.64 3.71
N ASN A 107 -6.79 3.29 4.01
CA ASN A 107 -6.05 3.92 5.10
C ASN A 107 -5.62 5.35 4.77
N HIS A 108 -5.30 5.65 3.51
CA HIS A 108 -5.07 7.02 3.06
C HIS A 108 -6.30 7.92 3.34
N ASP A 109 -7.49 7.40 3.04
CA ASP A 109 -8.76 8.13 3.21
C ASP A 109 -9.13 8.37 4.68
N ILE A 110 -8.58 7.61 5.62
CA ILE A 110 -8.77 7.85 7.07
C ILE A 110 -8.28 9.26 7.45
N ALA A 111 -7.32 9.86 6.73
CA ALA A 111 -6.85 11.23 6.97
C ALA A 111 -7.99 12.25 7.00
N MET A 112 -9.02 12.10 6.15
CA MET A 112 -10.18 12.99 6.13
C MET A 112 -10.95 12.98 7.45
N ARG A 113 -11.04 11.82 8.11
CA ARG A 113 -11.66 11.70 9.43
C ARG A 113 -10.94 12.57 10.44
N TYR A 114 -9.61 12.57 10.41
CA TYR A 114 -8.78 13.37 11.31
C TYR A 114 -8.87 14.86 11.03
N ASP A 115 -9.03 15.29 9.77
CA ASP A 115 -9.33 16.69 9.46
C ASP A 115 -10.65 17.14 10.10
N VAL A 116 -11.71 16.32 9.98
CA VAL A 116 -13.03 16.62 10.56
C VAL A 116 -12.97 16.72 12.09
N LEU A 117 -12.09 15.95 12.73
CA LEU A 117 -11.85 15.98 14.17
C LEU A 117 -10.91 17.11 14.61
N LEU A 118 -10.53 18.00 13.70
CA LEU A 118 -9.58 19.10 13.94
C LEU A 118 -8.21 18.59 14.42
N LYS A 119 -7.81 17.40 13.97
CA LYS A 119 -6.51 16.76 14.21
C LYS A 119 -5.68 16.77 12.92
N GLY A 120 -5.50 17.96 12.35
CA GLY A 120 -4.83 18.14 11.05
C GLY A 120 -3.38 17.67 11.03
N ASP A 121 -2.70 17.71 12.19
CA ASP A 121 -1.34 17.18 12.36
C ASP A 121 -1.28 15.65 12.26
N VAL A 122 -2.32 14.94 12.71
CA VAL A 122 -2.45 13.49 12.52
C VAL A 122 -2.84 13.17 11.07
N ALA A 123 -3.78 13.93 10.52
CA ALA A 123 -4.20 13.78 9.12
C ALA A 123 -3.03 13.97 8.14
N GLN A 124 -2.14 14.91 8.42
CA GLN A 124 -0.93 15.13 7.63
C GLN A 124 0.02 13.93 7.68
N GLU A 125 0.31 13.38 8.86
CA GLU A 125 1.17 12.20 8.96
C GLU A 125 0.55 11.00 8.24
N ILE A 126 -0.77 10.78 8.33
CA ILE A 126 -1.45 9.69 7.59
C ILE A 126 -1.20 9.85 6.08
N ARG A 127 -1.32 11.05 5.53
CA ARG A 127 -1.04 11.30 4.11
C ARG A 127 0.42 11.06 3.72
N LEU A 128 1.35 11.30 4.64
CA LEU A 128 2.78 11.04 4.45
C LEU A 128 3.13 9.56 4.60
N THR A 129 2.39 8.80 5.42
CA THR A 129 2.46 7.34 5.47
C THR A 129 1.96 6.73 4.16
N TYR A 130 0.77 7.15 3.72
CA TYR A 130 0.09 6.54 2.58
C TYR A 130 0.19 7.41 1.32
N THR A 131 1.39 7.56 0.76
CA THR A 131 1.60 8.45 -0.38
C THR A 131 1.06 7.90 -1.71
N ASN A 132 0.69 8.79 -2.63
CA ASN A 132 0.36 8.43 -4.01
C ASN A 132 1.56 7.81 -4.76
N GLU A 133 2.79 8.14 -4.35
CA GLU A 133 4.01 7.54 -4.89
C GLU A 133 4.06 6.04 -4.55
N THR A 134 3.75 5.66 -3.31
CA THR A 134 3.65 4.24 -2.93
C THR A 134 2.52 3.52 -3.65
N LEU A 135 1.37 4.16 -3.86
CA LEU A 135 0.29 3.59 -4.70
C LEU A 135 0.76 3.34 -6.15
N THR A 136 1.53 4.28 -6.71
CA THR A 136 2.11 4.14 -8.04
C THR A 136 3.11 3.00 -8.08
N LEU A 137 3.94 2.87 -7.03
CA LEU A 137 4.92 1.80 -6.90
C LEU A 137 4.25 0.41 -6.82
N ILE A 138 3.13 0.30 -6.10
CA ILE A 138 2.30 -0.91 -6.06
C ILE A 138 1.82 -1.31 -7.46
N ASP A 139 1.32 -0.34 -8.25
CA ASP A 139 0.88 -0.58 -9.63
C ASP A 139 2.04 -0.98 -10.54
N GLN A 140 3.23 -0.40 -10.36
CA GLN A 140 4.44 -0.76 -11.09
C GLN A 140 4.89 -2.18 -10.78
N ILE A 141 4.90 -2.58 -9.50
CA ILE A 141 5.22 -3.95 -9.07
C ILE A 141 4.23 -4.93 -9.69
N LYS A 142 2.93 -4.66 -9.60
CA LYS A 142 1.90 -5.49 -10.22
C LYS A 142 2.13 -5.63 -11.74
N SER A 143 2.33 -4.50 -12.43
CA SER A 143 2.57 -4.51 -13.88
C SER A 143 3.84 -5.28 -14.24
N ASN A 144 4.88 -5.22 -13.41
CA ASN A 144 6.11 -5.96 -13.64
C ASN A 144 5.90 -7.47 -13.44
N ILE A 145 5.14 -7.90 -12.42
CA ILE A 145 4.78 -9.31 -12.23
C ILE A 145 3.98 -9.84 -13.43
N ASP A 146 3.04 -9.04 -13.96
CA ASP A 146 2.25 -9.42 -15.14
C ASP A 146 3.14 -9.60 -16.39
N LYS A 147 4.15 -8.74 -16.56
CA LYS A 147 5.14 -8.86 -17.66
C LYS A 147 6.02 -10.09 -17.49
N GLN A 148 6.53 -10.33 -16.27
CA GLN A 148 7.31 -11.53 -15.96
C GLN A 148 6.56 -12.81 -16.35
N ALA A 149 5.28 -12.90 -16.00
CA ALA A 149 4.45 -14.04 -16.34
C ALA A 149 4.27 -14.20 -17.87
N ALA A 150 4.08 -13.09 -18.58
CA ALA A 150 3.99 -13.09 -20.04
C ALA A 150 5.32 -13.55 -20.69
N ASP A 151 6.46 -13.07 -20.21
CA ASP A 151 7.78 -13.40 -20.73
C ASP A 151 8.15 -14.86 -20.43
N ILE A 152 7.80 -15.37 -19.25
CA ILE A 152 7.86 -16.79 -18.92
C ILE A 152 7.03 -17.60 -19.92
N LYS A 153 5.76 -17.23 -20.13
CA LYS A 153 4.87 -17.94 -21.05
C LYS A 153 5.43 -18.00 -22.48
N ASN A 154 6.04 -16.91 -22.93
CA ASN A 154 6.65 -16.79 -24.25
C ASN A 154 8.03 -17.47 -24.36
N GLY A 155 8.64 -17.83 -23.23
CA GLY A 155 9.99 -18.39 -23.19
C GLY A 155 11.09 -17.36 -23.49
N ASP A 156 10.81 -16.06 -23.28
CA ASP A 156 11.75 -14.97 -23.56
C ASP A 156 12.65 -14.72 -22.35
N SER A 157 13.79 -15.42 -22.30
CA SER A 157 14.74 -15.32 -21.19
C SER A 157 15.34 -13.92 -21.04
N THR A 158 15.52 -13.18 -22.14
CA THR A 158 16.12 -11.84 -22.09
C THR A 158 15.13 -10.84 -21.53
N ALA A 159 13.87 -10.87 -21.99
CA ALA A 159 12.83 -9.99 -21.47
C ALA A 159 12.54 -10.29 -19.99
N TYR A 160 12.40 -11.58 -19.63
CA TYR A 160 12.20 -11.99 -18.24
C TYR A 160 13.35 -11.56 -17.31
N ALA A 161 14.61 -11.67 -17.76
CA ALA A 161 15.76 -11.19 -16.98
C ALA A 161 15.71 -9.67 -16.76
N ASN A 162 15.29 -8.89 -17.74
CA ASN A 162 15.13 -7.44 -17.58
C ASN A 162 14.00 -7.10 -16.60
N ASP A 163 12.89 -7.84 -16.64
CA ASP A 163 11.81 -7.66 -15.67
C ASP A 163 12.25 -8.00 -14.25
N LEU A 164 13.07 -9.03 -14.03
CA LEU A 164 13.64 -9.34 -12.71
C LEU A 164 14.54 -8.21 -12.19
N ARG A 165 15.33 -7.57 -13.05
CA ARG A 165 16.15 -6.41 -12.68
C ARG A 165 15.29 -5.21 -12.31
N GLU A 166 14.21 -4.95 -13.05
CA GLU A 166 13.27 -3.90 -12.68
C GLU A 166 12.55 -4.23 -11.36
N PHE A 167 12.18 -5.49 -11.13
CA PHE A 167 11.63 -5.92 -9.84
C PHE A 167 12.59 -5.66 -8.69
N ALA A 168 13.88 -5.97 -8.85
CA ALA A 168 14.90 -5.68 -7.85
C ALA A 168 15.02 -4.18 -7.54
N LYS A 169 14.93 -3.32 -8.55
CA LYS A 169 14.88 -1.85 -8.37
C LYS A 169 13.61 -1.41 -7.64
N LEU A 170 12.44 -1.93 -8.01
CA LEU A 170 11.17 -1.63 -7.34
C LEU A 170 11.19 -2.11 -5.87
N ALA A 171 11.84 -3.25 -5.59
CA ALA A 171 12.03 -3.78 -4.23
C ALA A 171 12.86 -2.81 -3.34
N ARG A 172 13.90 -2.17 -3.89
CA ARG A 172 14.65 -1.14 -3.14
C ARG A 172 13.83 0.12 -2.88
N GLN A 173 13.00 0.51 -3.85
CA GLN A 173 12.09 1.65 -3.68
C GLN A 173 11.03 1.36 -2.61
N ILE A 174 10.45 0.16 -2.58
CA ILE A 174 9.43 -0.17 -1.57
C ILE A 174 10.03 -0.20 -0.17
N ASN A 175 11.25 -0.73 0.01
CA ASN A 175 11.97 -0.68 1.29
C ASN A 175 12.19 0.76 1.78
N THR A 176 12.51 1.67 0.85
CA THR A 176 12.71 3.09 1.18
C THR A 176 11.39 3.72 1.65
N ASN A 177 10.30 3.46 0.91
CA ASN A 177 8.98 3.96 1.25
C ASN A 177 8.46 3.35 2.56
N GLU A 178 8.73 2.08 2.83
CA GLU A 178 8.36 1.40 4.07
C GLU A 178 9.06 2.03 5.29
N ALA A 179 10.36 2.32 5.18
CA ALA A 179 11.10 2.99 6.26
C ALA A 179 10.57 4.41 6.55
N GLN A 180 10.18 5.15 5.51
CA GLN A 180 9.53 6.45 5.66
C GLN A 180 8.14 6.31 6.30
N ALA A 181 7.33 5.36 5.81
CA ALA A 181 6.01 5.06 6.34
C ALA A 181 6.07 4.65 7.82
N HIS A 182 7.06 3.85 8.22
CA HIS A 182 7.29 3.48 9.62
C HIS A 182 7.46 4.70 10.52
N THR A 183 8.28 5.67 10.09
CA THR A 183 8.52 6.91 10.84
C THR A 183 7.23 7.70 11.03
N HIS A 184 6.43 7.83 9.97
CA HIS A 184 5.15 8.54 10.02
C HIS A 184 4.10 7.78 10.84
N LEU A 185 4.02 6.45 10.73
CA LEU A 185 3.19 5.60 11.58
C LEU A 185 3.52 5.76 13.05
N GLN A 186 4.81 5.81 13.40
CA GLN A 186 5.24 6.03 14.78
C GLN A 186 4.78 7.40 15.29
N ASN A 187 4.92 8.45 14.48
CA ASN A 187 4.41 9.78 14.82
C ASN A 187 2.90 9.81 15.04
N ILE A 188 2.13 9.14 14.17
CA ILE A 188 0.68 9.01 14.29
C ILE A 188 0.32 8.33 15.62
N VAL A 189 0.89 7.16 15.88
CA VAL A 189 0.61 6.38 17.09
C VAL A 189 0.91 7.20 18.35
N ASN A 190 2.06 7.87 18.40
CA ASN A 190 2.43 8.73 19.52
C ASN A 190 1.44 9.89 19.73
N LYS A 191 1.03 10.58 18.65
CA LYS A 191 0.06 11.69 18.71
C LYS A 191 -1.34 11.25 19.17
N LEU A 192 -1.67 9.97 19.00
CA LEU A 192 -2.95 9.39 19.41
C LEU A 192 -2.94 8.77 20.83
N GLY A 193 -1.84 8.96 21.59
CA GLY A 193 -1.70 8.45 22.95
C GLY A 193 -1.32 6.97 23.00
N GLY A 194 -0.62 6.50 21.96
CA GLY A 194 -0.16 5.14 21.78
C GLY A 194 1.11 4.79 22.52
#